data_AF-A0A8H2VGZ1-F1
#
_entry.id   AF-A0A8H2VGZ1-F1
#
_cell.length_a   1.000
_cell.length_b   1.000
_cell.length_c   1.000
_cell.angle_alpha   90.00
_cell.angle_beta   90.00
_cell.angle_gamma   90.00
#
_symmetry.space_group_name_H-M   'P 1'
#
loop_
_entity.id
_entity.type
_entity.pdbx_description
1 polymer ?
#
loop_
_entity_poly.entity_id
_entity_poly.type
_entity_poly.pdbx_seq_one_letter_code
_entity_poly.pdbx_strand_id
1 'polypeptide(L)'
;MSQTAIIEELNDPTIGNAISIWEKGVFKERDGSMSDAIKYYREALKVYDQVEKVYRKKLHEEWLLFKKLEKLKLSEDSKINTADDSTNNDEDDESLLPCWIFEMLPNDILLRIVSHVVEYSGESWVNLSLSCSKFNELCFHNSIPYKIFKNVIYSKQVYDNALQTLNGEDSVKNLEEIFWDKDYELMLKQRPYIKFEGVYISVVNYLRYGSNVDGSSSLRNPVHMITYYRYFRFYEDGKVLRLLTTDEPTFVVKYFTRENNIKSSHLCSWKLYFDGETNYITISRSNDKYAFKEKLTIKNQGNKRFQRLKWMETTVEDKEGNISKCSLKNEKPFFFSRVISFAHHVSAKSSTSK
;
A
#
# COMPACT_ATOMS: atom_id res chain seq x y z
N MET A 1 -2.70 -35.89 23.83
CA MET A 1 -4.12 -36.06 23.41
C MET A 1 -4.09 -36.54 21.98
N SER A 2 -4.62 -37.73 21.70
CA SER A 2 -4.55 -38.36 20.37
C SER A 2 -5.41 -37.61 19.35
N GLN A 3 -5.01 -37.64 18.07
CA GLN A 3 -5.77 -37.09 16.93
C GLN A 3 -7.23 -37.60 16.87
N THR A 4 -7.52 -38.75 17.47
CA THR A 4 -8.87 -39.34 17.56
C THR A 4 -9.84 -38.53 18.42
N ALA A 5 -9.38 -37.88 19.50
CA ALA A 5 -10.25 -37.07 20.37
C ALA A 5 -10.70 -35.75 19.73
N ILE A 6 -9.97 -35.27 18.71
CA ILE A 6 -10.24 -34.00 18.03
C ILE A 6 -11.30 -34.19 16.94
N ILE A 7 -11.30 -35.35 16.27
CA ILE A 7 -12.34 -35.73 15.32
C ILE A 7 -13.68 -35.94 16.05
N GLU A 8 -13.66 -36.45 17.29
CA GLU A 8 -14.85 -36.57 18.13
C GLU A 8 -15.39 -35.20 18.60
N GLU A 9 -14.52 -34.24 18.99
CA GLU A 9 -14.94 -32.86 19.33
C GLU A 9 -15.44 -32.05 18.09
N LEU A 10 -14.92 -32.33 16.89
CA LEU A 10 -15.34 -31.67 15.64
C LEU A 10 -16.61 -32.27 15.02
N ASN A 11 -16.98 -33.49 15.39
CA ASN A 11 -18.20 -34.17 14.95
C ASN A 11 -19.45 -33.75 15.74
N ASP A 12 -19.31 -32.98 16.81
CA ASP A 12 -20.45 -32.39 17.50
C ASP A 12 -21.07 -31.28 16.62
N PRO A 13 -22.34 -31.40 16.22
CA PRO A 13 -23.01 -30.42 15.36
C PRO A 13 -23.07 -29.02 15.97
N THR A 14 -23.03 -28.91 17.31
CA THR A 14 -23.03 -27.62 18.01
C THR A 14 -21.69 -26.90 17.90
N ILE A 15 -20.58 -27.65 18.02
CA ILE A 15 -19.21 -27.14 17.89
C ILE A 15 -18.92 -26.80 16.42
N GLY A 16 -19.35 -27.64 15.49
CA GLY A 16 -19.25 -27.36 14.04
C GLY A 16 -19.99 -26.08 13.64
N ASN A 17 -21.20 -25.87 14.18
CA ASN A 17 -21.95 -24.63 13.95
C ASN A 17 -21.21 -23.40 14.52
N ALA A 18 -20.71 -23.48 15.77
CA ALA A 18 -19.96 -22.39 16.40
C ALA A 18 -18.69 -22.01 15.59
N ILE A 19 -17.96 -23.01 15.07
CA ILE A 19 -16.79 -22.80 14.22
C ILE A 19 -17.17 -22.11 12.90
N SER A 20 -18.27 -22.53 12.26
CA SER A 20 -18.71 -21.91 11.00
C SER A 20 -19.08 -20.43 11.17
N ILE A 21 -19.65 -20.07 12.32
CA ILE A 21 -19.96 -18.68 12.68
C ILE A 21 -18.66 -17.92 12.97
N TRP A 22 -17.72 -18.54 13.69
CA TRP A 22 -16.40 -17.95 13.95
C TRP A 22 -15.61 -17.67 12.66
N GLU A 23 -15.65 -18.58 11.68
CA GLU A 23 -15.02 -18.41 10.36
C GLU A 23 -15.60 -17.23 9.57
N LYS A 24 -16.92 -17.03 9.63
CA LYS A 24 -17.56 -15.84 9.06
C LYS A 24 -17.04 -14.56 9.72
N GLY A 25 -16.79 -14.60 11.03
CA GLY A 25 -16.12 -13.53 11.76
C GLY A 25 -14.72 -13.24 11.23
N VAL A 26 -13.89 -14.28 11.10
CA VAL A 26 -12.51 -14.17 10.57
C VAL A 26 -12.49 -13.64 9.14
N PHE A 27 -13.43 -14.07 8.30
CA PHE A 27 -13.58 -13.58 6.94
C PHE A 27 -13.88 -12.06 6.93
N LYS A 28 -14.84 -11.62 7.75
CA LYS A 28 -15.20 -10.20 7.87
C LYS A 28 -14.08 -9.36 8.48
N GLU A 29 -13.27 -9.94 9.37
CA GLU A 29 -12.07 -9.28 9.90
C GLU A 29 -11.02 -9.08 8.82
N ARG A 30 -10.78 -10.10 7.97
CA ARG A 30 -9.87 -10.01 6.82
C ARG A 30 -10.32 -8.97 5.80
N ASP A 31 -11.62 -8.85 5.58
CA ASP A 31 -12.21 -7.83 4.70
C ASP A 31 -12.22 -6.42 5.31
N GLY A 32 -11.84 -6.28 6.59
CA GLY A 32 -11.78 -5.00 7.29
C GLY A 32 -13.12 -4.53 7.88
N SER A 33 -14.20 -5.29 7.70
CA SER A 33 -15.53 -5.07 8.30
C SER A 33 -15.59 -5.59 9.74
N MET A 34 -14.70 -5.09 10.59
CA MET A 34 -14.48 -5.59 11.96
C MET A 34 -15.75 -5.50 12.84
N SER A 35 -16.64 -4.53 12.60
CA SER A 35 -17.91 -4.39 13.36
C SER A 35 -18.85 -5.56 13.14
N ASP A 36 -18.89 -6.09 11.93
CA ASP A 36 -19.67 -7.29 11.60
C ASP A 36 -18.95 -8.55 12.07
N ALA A 37 -17.61 -8.58 12.01
CA ALA A 37 -16.81 -9.67 12.57
C ALA A 37 -17.10 -9.90 14.06
N ILE A 38 -17.18 -8.82 14.86
CA ILE A 38 -17.49 -8.89 16.29
C ILE A 38 -18.88 -9.48 16.56
N LYS A 39 -19.87 -9.24 15.70
CA LYS A 39 -21.21 -9.85 15.85
C LYS A 39 -21.10 -11.37 15.75
N TYR A 40 -20.41 -11.85 14.72
CA TYR A 40 -20.18 -13.29 14.53
C TYR A 40 -19.35 -13.91 15.64
N TYR A 41 -18.29 -13.24 16.13
CA TYR A 41 -17.52 -13.75 17.27
C TYR A 41 -18.36 -13.86 18.55
N ARG A 42 -19.23 -12.88 18.83
CA ARG A 42 -20.14 -12.94 19.97
C ARG A 42 -21.18 -14.04 19.81
N GLU A 43 -21.72 -14.24 18.62
CA GLU A 43 -22.66 -15.33 18.32
C GLU A 43 -22.00 -16.70 18.51
N ALA A 44 -20.77 -16.87 18.01
CA ALA A 44 -20.02 -18.11 18.17
C ALA A 44 -19.71 -18.41 19.65
N LEU A 45 -19.30 -17.41 20.45
CA LEU A 45 -19.04 -17.56 21.89
C LEU A 45 -20.30 -17.88 22.70
N LYS A 46 -21.47 -17.43 22.25
CA LYS A 46 -22.75 -17.81 22.87
C LYS A 46 -23.11 -19.27 22.63
N VAL A 47 -22.72 -19.83 21.48
CA VAL A 47 -22.96 -21.24 21.14
C VAL A 47 -21.96 -22.14 21.87
N TYR A 48 -20.67 -21.75 21.88
CA TYR A 48 -19.64 -22.51 22.57
C TYR A 48 -18.51 -21.59 23.08
N ASP A 49 -18.32 -21.56 24.40
CA ASP A 49 -17.40 -20.63 25.08
C ASP A 49 -15.92 -20.86 24.70
N GLN A 50 -15.53 -22.11 24.38
CA GLN A 50 -14.16 -22.45 23.99
C GLN A 50 -13.94 -22.51 22.46
N VAL A 51 -14.82 -21.91 21.66
CA VAL A 51 -14.77 -21.98 20.18
C VAL A 51 -13.44 -21.49 19.61
N GLU A 52 -12.85 -20.46 20.21
CA GLU A 52 -11.54 -19.94 19.78
C GLU A 52 -10.43 -20.99 19.93
N LYS A 53 -10.44 -21.74 21.03
CA LYS A 53 -9.44 -22.78 21.31
C LYS A 53 -9.55 -23.92 20.30
N VAL A 54 -10.77 -24.32 19.95
CA VAL A 54 -11.03 -25.36 18.96
C VAL A 54 -10.66 -24.87 17.56
N TYR A 55 -11.02 -23.64 17.20
CA TYR A 55 -10.65 -23.03 15.92
C TYR A 55 -9.13 -22.91 15.72
N ARG A 56 -8.39 -22.47 16.74
CA ARG A 56 -6.92 -22.40 16.69
C ARG A 56 -6.27 -23.77 16.50
N LYS A 57 -6.82 -24.81 17.14
CA LYS A 57 -6.36 -26.20 16.95
C LYS A 57 -6.63 -26.67 15.51
N LYS A 58 -7.83 -26.44 14.98
CA LYS A 58 -8.18 -26.75 13.58
C LYS A 58 -7.18 -26.12 12.59
N LEU A 59 -6.89 -24.83 12.77
CA LEU A 59 -5.96 -24.10 11.90
C LEU A 59 -4.52 -24.62 12.00
N HIS A 60 -4.10 -25.06 13.18
CA HIS A 60 -2.81 -25.71 13.38
C HIS A 60 -2.73 -27.09 12.69
N GLU A 61 -3.81 -27.88 12.73
CA GLU A 61 -3.87 -29.17 12.05
C GLU A 61 -3.91 -29.02 10.53
N GLU A 62 -4.68 -28.07 10.01
CA GLU A 62 -4.68 -27.73 8.58
C GLU A 62 -3.28 -27.31 8.11
N TRP A 63 -2.56 -26.52 8.91
CA TRP A 63 -1.17 -26.15 8.64
C TRP A 63 -0.21 -27.36 8.67
N LEU A 64 -0.35 -28.26 9.66
CA LEU A 64 0.44 -29.49 9.73
C LEU A 64 0.17 -30.40 8.52
N LEU A 65 -1.09 -30.52 8.10
CA LEU A 65 -1.49 -31.29 6.93
C LEU A 65 -0.93 -30.68 5.65
N PHE A 66 -1.00 -29.36 5.51
CA PHE A 66 -0.40 -28.63 4.40
C PHE A 66 1.11 -28.89 4.31
N LYS A 67 1.83 -28.80 5.43
CA LYS A 67 3.27 -29.09 5.48
C LYS A 67 3.59 -30.56 5.16
N LYS A 68 2.73 -31.50 5.57
CA LYS A 68 2.85 -32.92 5.24
C LYS A 68 2.60 -33.17 3.75
N LEU A 69 1.60 -32.51 3.16
CA LEU A 69 1.31 -32.55 1.71
C LEU A 69 2.46 -31.95 0.90
N GLU A 70 3.03 -30.82 1.34
CA GLU A 70 4.18 -30.20 0.69
C GLU A 70 5.40 -31.14 0.70
N LYS A 71 5.66 -31.80 1.84
CA LYS A 71 6.73 -32.80 1.96
C LYS A 71 6.47 -34.04 1.09
N LEU A 72 5.20 -34.42 0.89
CA LEU A 72 4.82 -35.51 -0.01
C LEU A 72 4.99 -35.13 -1.49
N LYS A 73 4.61 -33.91 -1.89
CA LYS A 73 4.82 -33.39 -3.25
C LYS A 73 6.30 -33.31 -3.61
N LEU A 74 7.14 -32.79 -2.69
CA LEU A 74 8.60 -32.79 -2.85
C LEU A 74 9.17 -34.22 -2.97
N SER A 75 8.51 -35.23 -2.40
CA SER A 75 8.91 -36.64 -2.50
C SER A 75 8.41 -37.35 -3.76
N GLU A 76 7.36 -36.84 -4.41
CA GLU A 76 6.90 -37.28 -5.73
C GLU A 76 7.77 -36.66 -6.83
N ASP A 77 8.07 -35.36 -6.76
CA ASP A 77 8.95 -34.67 -7.71
C ASP A 77 10.39 -35.22 -7.68
N SER A 78 10.86 -35.74 -6.54
CA SER A 78 12.16 -36.41 -6.44
C SER A 78 12.17 -37.87 -6.88
N LYS A 79 10.99 -38.49 -7.08
CA LYS A 79 10.86 -39.86 -7.64
C LYS A 79 10.60 -39.88 -9.15
N ILE A 80 10.15 -38.77 -9.73
CA ILE A 80 9.93 -38.64 -11.18
C ILE A 80 11.25 -38.40 -11.95
N ASN A 81 12.33 -37.99 -11.28
CA ASN A 81 13.61 -37.66 -11.94
C ASN A 81 14.60 -38.83 -12.12
N THR A 82 14.16 -40.08 -11.94
CA THR A 82 15.00 -41.27 -12.23
C THR A 82 14.19 -42.42 -12.80
N ALA A 83 13.66 -42.26 -14.02
CA ALA A 83 13.38 -43.35 -14.95
C ALA A 83 13.09 -42.73 -16.32
N ASP A 84 13.94 -43.09 -17.30
CA ASP A 84 13.76 -43.05 -18.75
C ASP A 84 12.67 -42.13 -19.33
N ASP A 85 13.08 -41.21 -20.22
CA ASP A 85 12.74 -41.45 -21.63
C ASP A 85 13.68 -40.72 -22.59
N SER A 86 14.34 -41.51 -23.40
CA SER A 86 14.83 -41.13 -24.72
C SER A 86 13.63 -41.06 -25.66
N THR A 87 13.04 -39.88 -25.82
CA THR A 87 12.11 -39.62 -26.92
C THR A 87 12.50 -38.32 -27.62
N ASN A 88 12.86 -38.50 -28.90
CA ASN A 88 13.01 -37.44 -29.88
C ASN A 88 11.77 -36.54 -29.84
N ASN A 89 11.97 -35.26 -29.56
CA ASN A 89 11.08 -34.20 -30.02
C ASN A 89 11.94 -33.21 -30.83
N ASP A 90 12.36 -33.70 -32.01
CA ASP A 90 12.48 -32.84 -33.18
C ASP A 90 11.04 -32.49 -33.61
N GLU A 91 10.45 -31.48 -32.97
CA GLU A 91 9.22 -30.84 -33.45
C GLU A 91 9.46 -29.33 -33.49
N ASP A 92 9.71 -28.89 -34.72
CA ASP A 92 9.52 -27.54 -35.27
C ASP A 92 10.31 -26.39 -34.61
N ASP A 93 11.57 -26.26 -35.04
CA ASP A 93 12.23 -24.96 -35.19
C ASP A 93 11.49 -24.19 -36.30
N GLU A 94 10.27 -23.74 -35.99
CA GLU A 94 9.48 -22.83 -36.81
C GLU A 94 10.32 -21.55 -36.91
N SER A 95 11.12 -21.46 -37.98
CA SER A 95 12.13 -20.45 -38.22
C SER A 95 11.63 -19.08 -37.77
N LEU A 96 12.02 -18.67 -36.55
CA LEU A 96 11.49 -17.45 -35.92
C LEU A 96 11.75 -16.31 -36.89
N LEU A 97 10.68 -15.79 -37.50
CA LEU A 97 10.78 -14.70 -38.46
C LEU A 97 11.54 -13.56 -37.78
N PRO A 98 12.53 -12.98 -38.45
CA PRO A 98 13.32 -11.92 -37.86
C PRO A 98 12.40 -10.78 -37.42
N CYS A 99 12.54 -10.34 -36.18
CA CYS A 99 11.77 -9.21 -35.69
C CYS A 99 12.36 -7.94 -36.35
N TRP A 100 11.70 -7.46 -37.40
CA TRP A 100 12.18 -6.36 -38.24
C TRP A 100 12.57 -5.10 -37.47
N ILE A 101 11.93 -4.85 -36.32
CA ILE A 101 12.29 -3.70 -35.49
C ILE A 101 13.72 -3.78 -34.93
N PHE A 102 14.23 -4.97 -34.62
CA PHE A 102 15.58 -5.16 -34.09
C PHE A 102 16.63 -5.24 -35.18
N GLU A 103 16.25 -5.67 -36.39
CA GLU A 103 17.14 -5.67 -37.55
C GLU A 103 17.26 -4.28 -38.19
N MET A 104 16.17 -3.50 -38.17
CA MET A 104 16.11 -2.20 -38.82
C MET A 104 16.58 -1.05 -37.91
N LEU A 105 16.42 -1.18 -36.58
CA LEU A 105 16.74 -0.10 -35.64
C LEU A 105 17.94 -0.46 -34.74
N PRO A 106 18.94 0.42 -34.64
CA PRO A 106 20.02 0.24 -33.68
C PRO A 106 19.52 0.43 -32.24
N ASN A 107 20.27 -0.13 -31.28
CA ASN A 107 19.93 -0.08 -29.86
C ASN A 107 19.68 1.35 -29.34
N ASP A 108 20.37 2.36 -29.87
CA ASP A 108 20.16 3.76 -29.48
C ASP A 108 18.75 4.27 -29.80
N ILE A 109 18.19 3.86 -30.93
CA ILE A 109 16.83 4.24 -31.33
C ILE A 109 15.81 3.45 -30.51
N LEU A 110 16.07 2.16 -30.27
CA LEU A 110 15.23 1.34 -29.40
C LEU A 110 15.19 1.91 -27.97
N LEU A 111 16.33 2.38 -27.44
CA LEU A 111 16.40 3.06 -26.14
C LEU A 111 15.62 4.36 -26.11
N ARG A 112 15.58 5.13 -27.21
CA ARG A 112 14.71 6.31 -27.32
C ARG A 112 13.23 5.93 -27.32
N ILE A 113 12.85 4.83 -27.97
CA ILE A 113 11.48 4.30 -27.90
C ILE A 113 11.13 3.93 -26.46
N VAL A 114 12.00 3.17 -25.78
CA VAL A 114 11.84 2.82 -24.35
C VAL A 114 11.71 4.09 -23.51
N SER A 115 12.52 5.12 -23.79
CA SER A 115 12.47 6.41 -23.10
C SER A 115 11.09 7.08 -23.20
N HIS A 116 10.51 7.12 -24.40
CA HIS A 116 9.15 7.65 -24.60
C HIS A 116 8.09 6.81 -23.89
N VAL A 117 8.25 5.49 -23.87
CA VAL A 117 7.31 4.60 -23.17
C VAL A 117 7.37 4.83 -21.66
N VAL A 118 8.55 5.04 -21.09
CA VAL A 118 8.75 5.38 -19.66
C VAL A 118 8.07 6.71 -19.31
N GLU A 119 8.21 7.73 -20.16
CA GLU A 119 7.55 9.03 -19.97
C GLU A 119 6.02 8.92 -20.04
N TYR A 120 5.51 8.01 -20.86
CA TYR A 120 4.08 7.79 -21.03
C TYR A 120 3.45 7.03 -19.85
N SER A 121 3.97 5.85 -19.52
CA SER A 121 3.46 5.03 -18.43
C SER A 121 4.45 3.95 -17.99
N GLY A 122 4.68 3.87 -16.68
CA GLY A 122 5.45 2.76 -16.11
C GLY A 122 4.82 1.38 -16.32
N GLU A 123 3.49 1.29 -16.50
CA GLU A 123 2.81 0.03 -16.82
C GLU A 123 3.12 -0.40 -18.26
N SER A 124 3.10 0.54 -19.20
CA SER A 124 3.49 0.28 -20.60
C SER A 124 4.94 -0.13 -20.72
N TRP A 125 5.84 0.42 -19.90
CA TRP A 125 7.24 0.03 -19.84
C TRP A 125 7.43 -1.43 -19.40
N VAL A 126 6.69 -1.87 -18.37
CA VAL A 126 6.71 -3.29 -17.96
C VAL A 126 6.12 -4.17 -19.07
N ASN A 127 5.00 -3.78 -19.67
CA ASN A 127 4.41 -4.57 -20.77
C ASN A 127 5.37 -4.70 -21.97
N LEU A 128 6.10 -3.64 -22.31
CA LEU A 128 7.14 -3.68 -23.34
C LEU A 128 8.28 -4.63 -22.96
N SER A 129 8.71 -4.63 -21.69
CA SER A 129 9.76 -5.54 -21.23
C SER A 129 9.37 -7.02 -21.25
N LEU A 130 8.06 -7.31 -21.27
CA LEU A 130 7.52 -8.66 -21.32
C LEU A 130 7.29 -9.15 -22.76
N SER A 131 7.44 -8.28 -23.77
CA SER A 131 7.19 -8.67 -25.16
C SER A 131 8.31 -9.53 -25.76
N CYS A 132 9.57 -9.29 -25.36
CA CYS A 132 10.72 -10.10 -25.80
C CYS A 132 11.94 -9.93 -24.88
N SER A 133 12.90 -10.86 -24.99
CA SER A 133 14.18 -10.82 -24.26
C SER A 133 14.98 -9.55 -24.54
N LYS A 134 14.99 -9.05 -25.79
CA LYS A 134 15.76 -7.85 -26.14
C LYS A 134 15.20 -6.58 -25.48
N PHE A 135 13.88 -6.40 -25.48
CA PHE A 135 13.26 -5.27 -24.76
C PHE A 135 13.38 -5.43 -23.25
N ASN A 136 13.36 -6.67 -22.74
CA ASN A 136 13.65 -6.91 -21.31
C ASN A 136 15.04 -6.36 -20.94
N GLU A 137 16.06 -6.67 -21.73
CA GLU A 137 17.42 -6.16 -21.56
C GLU A 137 17.48 -4.64 -21.63
N LEU A 138 16.89 -4.04 -22.67
CA LEU A 138 16.88 -2.58 -22.84
C LEU A 138 16.13 -1.85 -21.71
N CYS A 139 15.09 -2.48 -21.14
CA CYS A 139 14.30 -1.90 -20.07
C CYS A 139 14.99 -2.02 -18.70
N PHE A 140 15.45 -3.20 -18.31
CA PHE A 140 15.92 -3.47 -16.94
C PHE A 140 17.43 -3.50 -16.77
N HIS A 141 18.20 -3.79 -17.82
CA HIS A 141 19.67 -3.88 -17.78
C HIS A 141 20.37 -2.61 -18.29
N ASN A 142 19.61 -1.53 -18.51
CA ASN A 142 20.14 -0.23 -18.88
C ASN A 142 19.78 0.83 -17.82
N SER A 143 20.68 1.78 -17.56
CA SER A 143 20.45 2.86 -16.58
C SER A 143 19.56 3.99 -17.10
N ILE A 144 19.42 4.13 -18.44
CA ILE A 144 18.67 5.22 -19.09
C ILE A 144 17.20 5.24 -18.69
N PRO A 145 16.44 4.12 -18.74
CA PRO A 145 15.04 4.10 -18.30
C PRO A 145 14.87 4.58 -16.85
N TYR A 146 15.74 4.13 -15.95
CA TYR A 146 15.71 4.54 -14.55
C TYR A 146 16.05 6.02 -14.35
N LYS A 147 16.98 6.58 -15.13
CA LYS A 147 17.26 8.02 -15.14
C LYS A 147 16.04 8.83 -15.55
N ILE A 148 15.26 8.35 -16.51
CA ILE A 148 14.03 9.02 -16.96
C ILE A 148 12.94 8.90 -15.90
N PHE A 149 12.75 7.73 -15.30
CA PHE A 149 11.85 7.56 -14.16
C PHE A 149 12.20 8.50 -13.02
N LYS A 150 13.49 8.65 -12.67
CA LYS A 150 13.97 9.65 -11.71
C LYS A 150 13.46 11.03 -12.09
N ASN A 151 13.72 11.48 -13.31
CA ASN A 151 13.34 12.82 -13.76
C ASN A 151 11.82 13.04 -13.69
N VAL A 152 11.03 12.07 -14.14
CA VAL A 152 9.55 12.16 -14.14
C VAL A 152 8.98 12.15 -12.72
N ILE A 153 9.51 11.31 -11.82
CA ILE A 153 8.96 11.15 -10.46
C ILE A 153 9.34 12.32 -9.56
N TYR A 154 10.62 12.71 -9.56
CA TYR A 154 11.15 13.67 -8.60
C TYR A 154 10.91 15.12 -9.01
N SER A 155 10.76 15.42 -10.31
CA SER A 155 10.36 16.76 -10.78
C SER A 155 8.96 17.17 -10.31
N LYS A 156 8.09 16.19 -10.02
CA LYS A 156 6.72 16.40 -9.53
C LYS A 156 6.63 16.61 -8.01
N GLN A 157 7.74 16.43 -7.28
CA GLN A 157 7.73 16.55 -5.83
C GLN A 157 7.93 18.01 -5.42
N VAL A 158 7.18 18.47 -4.41
CA VAL A 158 7.33 19.82 -3.85
C VAL A 158 8.18 19.74 -2.59
N TYR A 159 9.38 20.29 -2.63
CA TYR A 159 10.32 20.28 -1.52
C TYR A 159 10.19 21.53 -0.63
N ASP A 160 10.56 21.40 0.64
CA ASP A 160 10.63 22.56 1.53
C ASP A 160 11.87 23.41 1.27
N ASN A 161 11.68 24.74 1.29
CA ASN A 161 12.71 25.72 0.91
C ASN A 161 13.85 25.79 1.95
N ALA A 162 13.65 25.27 3.16
CA ALA A 162 14.64 25.32 4.23
C ALA A 162 15.98 24.66 3.86
N LEU A 163 15.97 23.67 2.96
CA LEU A 163 17.19 23.06 2.42
C LEU A 163 17.83 23.88 1.29
N GLN A 164 17.06 24.71 0.59
CA GLN A 164 17.56 25.57 -0.48
C GLN A 164 18.31 26.80 0.08
N THR A 165 17.90 27.32 1.23
CA THR A 165 18.53 28.49 1.86
C THR A 165 19.83 28.18 2.61
N LEU A 166 20.03 26.96 3.11
CA LEU A 166 21.25 26.56 3.85
C LEU A 166 22.35 25.99 2.95
N ASN A 167 21.97 25.30 1.87
CA ASN A 167 22.90 24.51 1.04
C ASN A 167 22.95 24.98 -0.44
N GLY A 168 22.39 26.15 -0.75
CA GLY A 168 22.27 26.67 -2.12
C GLY A 168 21.12 26.04 -2.92
N GLU A 169 20.82 26.63 -4.08
CA GLU A 169 19.67 26.28 -4.96
C GLU A 169 19.65 24.81 -5.43
N ASP A 170 20.77 24.09 -5.33
CA ASP A 170 20.96 22.71 -5.82
C ASP A 170 21.13 21.65 -4.70
N SER A 171 20.79 21.97 -3.46
CA SER A 171 21.02 21.07 -2.30
C SER A 171 20.49 19.65 -2.49
N VAL A 172 19.30 19.49 -3.06
CA VAL A 172 18.71 18.16 -3.30
C VAL A 172 19.47 17.39 -4.38
N LYS A 173 19.92 18.04 -5.46
CA LYS A 173 20.70 17.38 -6.52
C LYS A 173 22.07 16.95 -6.00
N ASN A 174 22.71 17.78 -5.18
CA ASN A 174 23.98 17.43 -4.54
C ASN A 174 23.82 16.20 -3.63
N LEU A 175 22.73 16.11 -2.87
CA LEU A 175 22.42 14.91 -2.09
C LEU A 175 22.22 13.69 -3.00
N GLU A 176 21.57 13.85 -4.15
CA GLU A 176 21.38 12.75 -5.09
C GLU A 176 22.72 12.18 -5.57
N GLU A 177 23.66 13.05 -5.93
CA GLU A 177 25.01 12.64 -6.37
C GLU A 177 25.81 11.99 -5.23
N ILE A 178 25.73 12.53 -4.02
CA ILE A 178 26.46 11.99 -2.85
C ILE A 178 25.98 10.58 -2.47
N PHE A 179 24.67 10.35 -2.43
CA PHE A 179 24.12 9.09 -1.92
C PHE A 179 24.01 7.98 -2.97
N TRP A 180 23.80 8.33 -4.24
CA TRP A 180 23.51 7.34 -5.29
C TRP A 180 24.36 7.47 -6.55
N ASP A 181 25.11 8.57 -6.73
CA ASP A 181 25.91 8.86 -7.93
C ASP A 181 25.11 8.63 -9.23
N LYS A 182 25.35 7.50 -9.93
CA LYS A 182 24.67 7.12 -11.18
C LYS A 182 23.78 5.88 -11.06
N ASP A 183 23.62 5.33 -9.86
CA ASP A 183 22.72 4.20 -9.61
C ASP A 183 21.27 4.68 -9.40
N TYR A 184 20.62 4.98 -10.53
CA TYR A 184 19.24 5.45 -10.54
C TYR A 184 18.24 4.37 -10.09
N GLU A 185 18.57 3.10 -10.26
CA GLU A 185 17.70 2.00 -9.85
C GLU A 185 17.64 1.92 -8.32
N LEU A 186 18.80 1.96 -7.66
CA LEU A 186 18.90 2.00 -6.21
C LEU A 186 18.23 3.24 -5.64
N MET A 187 18.44 4.40 -6.28
CA MET A 187 17.80 5.66 -5.92
C MET A 187 16.26 5.56 -5.95
N LEU A 188 15.67 4.98 -7.01
CA LEU A 188 14.22 4.80 -7.11
C LEU A 188 13.65 3.84 -6.05
N LYS A 189 14.45 2.89 -5.56
CA LYS A 189 14.08 1.96 -4.49
C LYS A 189 14.16 2.60 -3.11
N GLN A 190 15.16 3.44 -2.86
CA GLN A 190 15.48 3.96 -1.53
C GLN A 190 14.91 5.36 -1.28
N ARG A 191 15.02 6.27 -2.24
CA ARG A 191 14.65 7.67 -2.04
C ARG A 191 13.12 7.80 -1.88
N PRO A 192 12.66 8.49 -0.82
CA PRO A 192 11.24 8.61 -0.54
C PRO A 192 10.57 9.64 -1.45
N TYR A 193 9.35 9.33 -1.92
CA TYR A 193 8.53 10.24 -2.72
C TYR A 193 7.04 10.01 -2.51
N ILE A 194 6.24 11.03 -2.82
CA ILE A 194 4.78 10.97 -2.79
C ILE A 194 4.23 10.48 -4.14
N LYS A 195 3.20 9.64 -4.07
CA LYS A 195 2.44 9.16 -5.22
C LYS A 195 1.17 9.98 -5.40
N PHE A 196 0.86 10.33 -6.65
CA PHE A 196 -0.29 11.19 -7.01
C PHE A 196 -1.46 10.42 -7.61
N GLU A 197 -1.24 9.19 -8.09
CA GLU A 197 -2.23 8.35 -8.80
C GLU A 197 -3.09 7.51 -7.85
N GLY A 198 -3.42 8.05 -6.68
CA GLY A 198 -4.16 7.32 -5.66
C GLY A 198 -4.42 8.09 -4.39
N VAL A 199 -4.83 7.36 -3.36
CA VAL A 199 -5.21 7.92 -2.06
C VAL A 199 -4.45 7.18 -0.96
N TYR A 200 -3.93 7.93 -0.01
CA TYR A 200 -3.37 7.41 1.22
C TYR A 200 -4.47 7.29 2.26
N ILE A 201 -4.68 6.09 2.79
CA ILE A 201 -5.79 5.76 3.67
C ILE A 201 -5.25 5.25 5.01
N SER A 202 -5.69 5.85 6.11
CA SER A 202 -5.48 5.35 7.46
C SER A 202 -6.81 4.88 8.04
N VAL A 203 -6.85 3.64 8.51
CA VAL A 203 -8.03 3.01 9.12
C VAL A 203 -7.79 2.96 10.63
N VAL A 204 -8.66 3.61 11.40
CA VAL A 204 -8.55 3.65 12.86
C VAL A 204 -9.82 3.09 13.48
N ASN A 205 -9.63 2.11 14.36
CA ASN A 205 -10.70 1.49 15.15
C ASN A 205 -10.52 1.90 16.61
N TYR A 206 -11.60 2.35 17.25
CA TYR A 206 -11.61 2.55 18.70
C TYR A 206 -12.89 2.02 19.32
N LEU A 207 -12.79 1.63 20.59
CA LEU A 207 -13.92 1.11 21.36
C LEU A 207 -14.57 2.26 22.13
N ARG A 208 -15.88 2.41 21.95
CA ARG A 208 -16.74 3.28 22.75
C ARG A 208 -17.55 2.42 23.71
N TYR A 209 -17.41 2.70 25.00
CA TYR A 209 -18.21 2.07 26.05
C TYR A 209 -19.53 2.84 26.21
N GLY A 210 -20.66 2.12 26.30
CA GLY A 210 -21.98 2.73 26.59
C GLY A 210 -22.08 3.29 28.02
N SER A 211 -23.15 4.03 28.30
CA SER A 211 -23.44 4.53 29.66
C SER A 211 -23.76 3.38 30.61
N ASN A 212 -23.11 3.37 31.78
CA ASN A 212 -23.36 2.37 32.81
C ASN A 212 -24.74 2.60 33.45
N VAL A 213 -25.46 1.52 33.74
CA VAL A 213 -26.52 1.54 34.76
C VAL A 213 -25.85 1.16 36.07
N ASP A 214 -26.05 1.94 37.15
CA ASP A 214 -25.38 1.70 38.43
C ASP A 214 -25.59 0.24 38.90
N GLY A 215 -24.48 -0.48 39.10
CA GLY A 215 -24.46 -1.89 39.52
C GLY A 215 -24.12 -2.93 38.45
N SER A 216 -23.94 -2.55 37.17
CA SER A 216 -23.56 -3.52 36.12
C SER A 216 -22.06 -3.81 36.09
N SER A 217 -21.68 -5.09 36.09
CA SER A 217 -20.30 -5.55 35.91
C SER A 217 -19.78 -5.15 34.52
N SER A 218 -18.61 -4.50 34.45
CA SER A 218 -18.00 -3.97 33.21
C SER A 218 -17.79 -5.02 32.11
N LEU A 219 -17.80 -6.31 32.48
CA LEU A 219 -17.64 -7.46 31.60
C LEU A 219 -18.82 -7.69 30.64
N ARG A 220 -20.03 -7.22 30.97
CA ARG A 220 -21.26 -7.44 30.16
C ARG A 220 -21.69 -6.21 29.37
N ASN A 221 -20.87 -5.16 29.38
CA ASN A 221 -21.26 -3.89 28.79
C ASN A 221 -21.24 -3.96 27.26
N PRO A 222 -22.24 -3.40 26.57
CA PRO A 222 -22.22 -3.29 25.12
C PRO A 222 -21.09 -2.34 24.71
N VAL A 223 -20.01 -2.91 24.19
CA VAL A 223 -18.94 -2.15 23.55
C VAL A 223 -19.30 -1.94 22.08
N HIS A 224 -19.29 -0.68 21.65
CA HIS A 224 -19.48 -0.30 20.26
C HIS A 224 -18.12 0.10 19.67
N MET A 225 -17.64 -0.67 18.70
CA MET A 225 -16.43 -0.32 17.99
C MET A 225 -16.78 0.65 16.86
N ILE A 226 -16.08 1.78 16.84
CA ILE A 226 -16.22 2.81 15.83
C ILE A 226 -14.97 2.77 14.96
N THR A 227 -15.20 2.60 13.66
CA THR A 227 -14.17 2.71 12.63
C THR A 227 -14.31 4.07 11.98
N TYR A 228 -13.18 4.76 11.85
CA TYR A 228 -13.11 5.97 11.05
C TYR A 228 -11.85 5.96 10.20
N TYR A 229 -11.92 6.69 9.11
CA TYR A 229 -10.95 6.72 8.04
C TYR A 229 -10.38 8.12 7.90
N ARG A 230 -9.07 8.19 7.62
CA ARG A 230 -8.42 9.40 7.15
C ARG A 230 -7.92 9.20 5.74
N TYR A 231 -8.26 10.13 4.85
CA TYR A 231 -7.85 10.12 3.47
C TYR A 231 -6.97 11.32 3.16
N PHE A 232 -5.84 11.06 2.50
CA PHE A 232 -5.01 12.07 1.87
C PHE A 232 -4.86 11.78 0.38
N ARG A 233 -5.18 12.77 -0.46
CA ARG A 233 -4.87 12.75 -1.88
C ARG A 233 -3.96 13.92 -2.20
N PHE A 234 -2.72 13.61 -2.58
CA PHE A 234 -1.72 14.61 -2.92
C PHE A 234 -1.83 15.01 -4.39
N TYR A 235 -1.43 16.24 -4.69
CA TYR A 235 -1.33 16.80 -6.04
C TYR A 235 0.06 17.38 -6.28
N GLU A 236 0.47 17.40 -7.54
CA GLU A 236 1.81 17.85 -7.99
C GLU A 236 2.05 19.35 -7.73
N ASP A 237 0.98 20.13 -7.52
CA ASP A 237 1.00 21.58 -7.24
C ASP A 237 1.25 21.91 -5.76
N GLY A 238 1.60 20.94 -4.92
CA GLY A 238 1.80 21.14 -3.49
C GLY A 238 0.49 21.25 -2.70
N LYS A 239 -0.67 20.92 -3.30
CA LYS A 239 -1.96 20.79 -2.57
C LYS A 239 -2.24 19.35 -2.17
N VAL A 240 -2.95 19.18 -1.05
CA VAL A 240 -3.40 17.87 -0.57
C VAL A 240 -4.84 17.97 -0.10
N LEU A 241 -5.70 17.07 -0.59
CA LEU A 241 -7.07 16.93 -0.11
C LEU A 241 -7.07 16.00 1.10
N ARG A 242 -7.63 16.48 2.21
CA ARG A 242 -7.70 15.79 3.50
C ARG A 242 -9.16 15.55 3.86
N LEU A 243 -9.50 14.33 4.29
CA LEU A 243 -10.82 13.99 4.79
C LEU A 243 -10.73 13.07 6.00
N LEU A 244 -11.56 13.35 7.00
CA LEU A 244 -11.82 12.50 8.15
C LEU A 244 -13.31 12.11 8.10
N THR A 245 -13.62 10.83 7.94
CA THR A 245 -15.02 10.35 7.88
C THR A 245 -15.15 8.94 8.44
N THR A 246 -16.36 8.50 8.73
CA THR A 246 -16.70 7.09 9.01
C THR A 246 -17.04 6.31 7.74
N ASP A 247 -17.15 6.99 6.59
CA ASP A 247 -17.46 6.34 5.31
C ASP A 247 -16.31 5.48 4.81
N GLU A 248 -16.62 4.27 4.36
CA GLU A 248 -15.63 3.31 3.91
C GLU A 248 -14.99 3.70 2.55
N PRO A 249 -13.76 3.22 2.26
CA PRO A 249 -13.04 3.54 1.02
C PRO A 249 -13.84 3.30 -0.26
N THR A 250 -14.70 2.28 -0.28
CA THR A 250 -15.54 1.92 -1.44
C THR A 250 -16.42 3.08 -1.90
N PHE A 251 -16.92 3.91 -0.98
CA PHE A 251 -17.80 5.04 -1.27
C PHE A 251 -17.04 6.33 -1.52
N VAL A 252 -15.90 6.51 -0.86
CA VAL A 252 -15.13 7.78 -0.89
C VAL A 252 -14.16 7.82 -2.06
N VAL A 253 -13.38 6.76 -2.27
CA VAL A 253 -12.13 6.81 -3.06
C VAL A 253 -12.38 7.22 -4.52
N LYS A 254 -13.44 6.73 -5.16
CA LYS A 254 -13.71 7.00 -6.59
C LYS A 254 -13.97 8.49 -6.88
N TYR A 255 -14.60 9.19 -5.95
CA TYR A 255 -15.04 10.57 -6.11
C TYR A 255 -14.21 11.56 -5.29
N PHE A 256 -13.16 11.10 -4.60
CA PHE A 256 -12.30 11.93 -3.76
C PHE A 256 -11.36 12.81 -4.59
N THR A 257 -11.91 13.85 -5.22
CA THR A 257 -11.25 14.80 -6.12
C THR A 257 -11.44 16.23 -5.62
N ARG A 258 -10.60 17.15 -6.09
CA ARG A 258 -10.72 18.58 -5.75
C ARG A 258 -11.94 19.24 -6.39
N GLU A 259 -12.41 18.68 -7.49
CA GLU A 259 -13.60 19.14 -8.22
C GLU A 259 -14.90 18.78 -7.49
N ASN A 260 -14.86 17.71 -6.67
CA ASN A 260 -16.03 17.26 -5.93
C ASN A 260 -16.06 17.87 -4.52
N ASN A 261 -17.16 18.56 -4.20
CA ASN A 261 -17.36 19.14 -2.88
C ASN A 261 -17.80 18.06 -1.87
N ILE A 262 -16.82 17.42 -1.24
CA ILE A 262 -17.08 16.43 -0.18
C ILE A 262 -17.17 17.14 1.16
N LYS A 263 -18.26 16.88 1.89
CA LYS A 263 -18.48 17.43 3.24
C LYS A 263 -17.28 17.12 4.14
N SER A 264 -16.85 18.12 4.91
CA SER A 264 -15.72 18.01 5.85
C SER A 264 -14.36 17.69 5.21
N SER A 265 -14.24 17.82 3.89
CA SER A 265 -12.95 17.79 3.21
C SER A 265 -12.26 19.15 3.30
N HIS A 266 -10.93 19.13 3.41
CA HIS A 266 -10.11 20.34 3.47
C HIS A 266 -8.99 20.26 2.45
N LEU A 267 -8.81 21.34 1.69
CA LEU A 267 -7.67 21.51 0.80
C LEU A 267 -6.53 22.17 1.57
N CYS A 268 -5.46 21.42 1.80
CA CYS A 268 -4.28 21.85 2.55
C CYS A 268 -3.08 22.01 1.61
N SER A 269 -1.98 22.56 2.12
CA SER A 269 -0.68 22.55 1.43
C SER A 269 0.22 21.44 1.98
N TRP A 270 1.03 20.82 1.13
CA TRP A 270 2.05 19.87 1.54
C TRP A 270 3.43 20.24 0.99
N LYS A 271 4.47 19.85 1.73
CA LYS A 271 5.87 19.95 1.32
C LYS A 271 6.66 18.73 1.82
N LEU A 272 7.61 18.26 1.04
CA LEU A 272 8.51 17.17 1.38
C LEU A 272 9.86 17.73 1.87
N TYR A 273 10.31 17.25 3.01
CA TYR A 273 11.66 17.45 3.51
C TYR A 273 12.46 16.16 3.31
N PHE A 274 13.70 16.30 2.85
CA PHE A 274 14.63 15.18 2.66
C PHE A 274 16.08 15.69 2.72
N ASP A 275 16.89 15.16 3.66
CA ASP A 275 18.30 15.53 3.84
C ASP A 275 19.28 14.35 3.70
N GLY A 276 18.82 13.22 3.18
CA GLY A 276 19.62 11.98 3.08
C GLY A 276 19.29 10.98 4.19
N GLU A 277 19.23 11.45 5.43
CA GLU A 277 19.01 10.58 6.60
C GLU A 277 17.55 10.59 7.04
N THR A 278 16.92 11.76 7.02
CA THR A 278 15.57 12.00 7.48
C THR A 278 14.68 12.48 6.36
N ASN A 279 13.43 12.03 6.42
CA ASN A 279 12.44 12.37 5.42
C ASN A 279 11.07 12.50 6.07
N TYR A 280 10.38 13.59 5.74
CA TYR A 280 9.03 13.80 6.19
C TYR A 280 8.26 14.78 5.32
N ILE A 281 6.96 14.56 5.25
CA ILE A 281 6.01 15.46 4.63
C ILE A 281 5.43 16.33 5.73
N THR A 282 5.37 17.62 5.47
CA THR A 282 4.63 18.58 6.26
C THR A 282 3.33 18.90 5.54
N ILE A 283 2.20 18.69 6.20
CA ILE A 283 0.88 19.13 5.74
C ILE A 283 0.43 20.28 6.63
N SER A 284 0.13 21.41 6.02
CA SER A 284 -0.24 22.64 6.71
C SER A 284 -1.65 23.07 6.31
N ARG A 285 -2.43 23.44 7.31
CA ARG A 285 -3.76 24.06 7.14
C ARG A 285 -3.94 25.12 8.20
N SER A 286 -4.65 26.19 7.88
CA SER A 286 -5.03 27.22 8.84
C SER A 286 -6.52 27.47 8.75
N ASN A 287 -7.08 27.93 9.85
CA ASN A 287 -8.39 28.56 9.89
C ASN A 287 -8.26 29.88 10.66
N ASP A 288 -9.38 30.57 10.86
CA ASP A 288 -9.38 31.88 11.51
C ASP A 288 -8.86 31.87 12.95
N LYS A 289 -8.67 30.71 13.60
CA LYS A 289 -8.27 30.59 15.01
C LYS A 289 -6.95 29.85 15.22
N TYR A 290 -6.65 28.90 14.36
CA TYR A 290 -5.60 27.92 14.58
C TYR A 290 -4.88 27.59 13.27
N ALA A 291 -3.56 27.48 13.33
CA ALA A 291 -2.75 26.84 12.30
C ALA A 291 -2.42 25.42 12.74
N PHE A 292 -2.57 24.45 11.85
CA PHE A 292 -2.30 23.04 12.11
C PHE A 292 -1.19 22.59 11.19
N LYS A 293 -0.24 21.85 11.76
CA LYS A 293 0.90 21.29 11.04
C LYS A 293 1.02 19.81 11.39
N GLU A 294 0.81 18.96 10.39
CA GLU A 294 0.87 17.51 10.49
C GLU A 294 2.18 17.05 9.81
N LYS A 295 3.04 16.33 10.53
CA LYS A 295 4.29 15.77 9.98
C LYS A 295 4.21 14.25 9.89
N LEU A 296 4.46 13.71 8.69
CA LEU A 296 4.45 12.27 8.42
C LEU A 296 5.74 11.84 7.73
N THR A 297 6.39 10.78 8.22
CA THR A 297 7.56 10.18 7.56
C THR A 297 7.12 9.14 6.53
N ILE A 298 7.81 9.09 5.39
CA ILE A 298 7.59 8.07 4.37
C ILE A 298 8.48 6.88 4.71
N LYS A 299 7.91 5.71 4.99
CA LYS A 299 8.65 4.50 5.34
C LYS A 299 8.43 3.38 4.33
N ASN A 300 9.53 2.73 3.96
CA ASN A 300 9.50 1.45 3.27
C ASN A 300 8.93 0.36 4.22
N GLN A 301 8.31 -0.66 3.62
CA GLN A 301 7.61 -1.75 4.30
C GLN A 301 8.21 -3.12 3.94
N GLY A 302 9.45 -3.16 3.44
CA GLY A 302 10.11 -4.39 3.01
C GLY A 302 9.38 -5.00 1.82
N ASN A 303 8.61 -6.07 2.05
CA ASN A 303 7.95 -6.86 1.00
C ASN A 303 6.68 -6.21 0.42
N LYS A 304 6.19 -5.10 0.97
CA LYS A 304 4.99 -4.42 0.43
C LYS A 304 5.38 -3.51 -0.71
N ARG A 305 4.57 -3.55 -1.78
CA ARG A 305 4.76 -2.78 -3.01
C ARG A 305 4.90 -1.27 -2.81
N PHE A 306 4.21 -0.71 -1.82
CA PHE A 306 4.13 0.74 -1.62
C PHE A 306 4.61 1.17 -0.23
N GLN A 307 5.32 2.30 -0.20
CA GLN A 307 5.70 2.99 1.03
C GLN A 307 4.44 3.46 1.79
N ARG A 308 4.52 3.53 3.12
CA ARG A 308 3.46 4.10 3.98
C ARG A 308 3.87 5.45 4.52
N LEU A 309 2.88 6.25 4.90
CA LEU A 309 3.09 7.45 5.70
C LEU A 309 2.86 7.10 7.17
N LYS A 310 3.83 7.39 8.03
CA LYS A 310 3.72 7.20 9.48
C LYS A 310 3.72 8.56 10.17
N TRP A 311 2.79 8.79 11.07
CA TRP A 311 2.77 9.97 11.92
C TRP A 311 4.09 10.16 12.67
N MET A 312 4.61 11.38 12.65
CA MET A 312 5.72 11.81 13.50
C MET A 312 5.22 12.76 14.58
N GLU A 313 4.55 13.83 14.18
CA GLU A 313 3.97 14.81 15.08
C GLU A 313 2.79 15.53 14.44
N THR A 314 1.94 16.10 15.27
CA THR A 314 0.89 17.03 14.86
C THR A 314 0.88 18.18 15.86
N THR A 315 0.94 19.40 15.36
CA THR A 315 0.96 20.61 16.18
C THR A 315 -0.19 21.52 15.79
N VAL A 316 -0.71 22.21 16.79
CA VAL A 316 -1.69 23.30 16.65
C VAL A 316 -1.03 24.55 17.19
N GLU A 317 -1.08 25.61 16.43
CA GLU A 317 -0.61 26.93 16.81
C GLU A 317 -1.82 27.84 16.92
N ASP A 318 -1.98 28.47 18.08
CA ASP A 318 -3.05 29.40 18.38
C ASP A 318 -2.71 30.81 17.84
N LYS A 319 -3.67 31.73 17.83
CA LYS A 319 -3.44 33.13 17.40
C LYS A 319 -2.30 33.84 18.13
N GLU A 320 -2.03 33.43 19.36
CA GLU A 320 -1.00 34.00 20.23
C GLU A 320 0.39 33.41 19.94
N GLY A 321 0.51 32.48 18.98
CA GLY A 321 1.76 31.78 18.66
C GLY A 321 2.07 30.59 19.59
N ASN A 322 1.14 30.24 20.48
CA ASN A 322 1.31 29.10 21.39
C ASN A 322 1.18 27.78 20.62
N ILE A 323 2.23 26.96 20.66
CA ILE A 323 2.28 25.67 19.94
C ILE A 323 1.95 24.52 20.90
N SER A 324 0.86 23.82 20.62
CA SER A 324 0.41 22.63 21.34
C SER A 324 0.58 21.36 20.48
N LYS A 325 1.18 20.30 21.05
CA LYS A 325 1.29 18.99 20.40
C LYS A 325 0.04 18.14 20.65
N CYS A 326 -0.57 17.58 19.61
CA CYS A 326 -1.69 16.65 19.81
C CYS A 326 -1.19 15.21 20.04
N SER A 327 -1.96 14.44 20.81
CA SER A 327 -1.67 13.03 21.07
C SER A 327 -1.83 12.18 19.81
N LEU A 328 -0.84 11.33 19.55
CA LEU A 328 -0.84 10.36 18.44
C LEU A 328 -1.18 8.93 18.89
N LYS A 329 -1.62 8.72 20.14
CA LYS A 329 -1.77 7.38 20.74
C LYS A 329 -2.66 6.44 19.91
N ASN A 330 -3.74 6.98 19.35
CA ASN A 330 -4.72 6.21 18.58
C ASN A 330 -4.50 6.32 17.07
N GLU A 331 -3.46 7.02 16.63
CA GLU A 331 -3.21 7.29 15.23
C GLU A 331 -2.55 6.10 14.53
N LYS A 332 -3.03 5.80 13.33
CA LYS A 332 -2.52 4.70 12.49
C LYS A 332 -1.82 5.24 11.25
N PRO A 333 -0.84 4.52 10.69
CA PRO A 333 -0.17 4.92 9.46
C PRO A 333 -1.12 4.87 8.26
N PHE A 334 -0.78 5.60 7.21
CA PHE A 334 -1.50 5.62 5.94
C PHE A 334 -0.87 4.66 4.95
N PHE A 335 -1.72 3.89 4.28
CA PHE A 335 -1.34 2.99 3.21
C PHE A 335 -1.82 3.55 1.87
N PHE A 336 -0.98 3.45 0.84
CA PHE A 336 -1.32 3.92 -0.49
C PHE A 336 -2.25 2.93 -1.20
N SER A 337 -3.34 3.43 -1.75
CA SER A 337 -4.26 2.72 -2.62
C SER A 337 -4.28 3.38 -4.00
N ARG A 338 -3.92 2.64 -5.05
CA ARG A 338 -3.90 3.13 -6.44
C ARG A 338 -5.33 3.28 -6.96
N VAL A 339 -5.61 4.36 -7.69
CA VAL A 339 -6.92 4.63 -8.28
C VAL A 339 -6.75 4.94 -9.77
N ILE A 340 -7.16 3.99 -10.61
CA ILE A 340 -6.91 4.04 -12.07
C ILE A 340 -7.52 5.31 -12.70
N SER A 341 -8.73 5.69 -12.29
CA SER A 341 -9.41 6.89 -12.82
C SER A 341 -8.64 8.20 -12.58
N PHE A 342 -7.73 8.23 -11.60
CA PHE A 342 -6.94 9.44 -11.32
C PHE A 342 -5.76 9.60 -12.27
N ALA A 343 -5.22 8.51 -12.83
CA ALA A 343 -4.13 8.58 -13.81
C ALA A 343 -4.59 9.26 -15.11
N HIS A 344 -5.76 8.90 -15.62
CA HIS A 344 -6.32 9.49 -16.85
C HIS A 344 -6.63 10.98 -16.73
N HIS A 345 -7.04 11.45 -15.55
CA HIS A 345 -7.39 12.85 -15.31
C HIS A 345 -6.18 13.80 -15.34
N VAL A 346 -4.98 13.28 -15.03
CA VAL A 346 -3.73 14.06 -15.08
C VAL A 346 -3.24 14.16 -16.54
N SER A 347 -3.27 13.05 -17.30
CA SER A 347 -2.87 13.05 -18.72
C SER A 347 -3.81 13.86 -19.63
N ALA A 348 -5.10 13.95 -19.30
CA ALA A 348 -6.04 14.77 -20.08
C ALA A 348 -5.83 16.29 -19.89
N LYS A 349 -5.30 16.73 -18.74
CA LYS A 349 -5.01 18.16 -18.51
C LYS A 349 -3.68 18.60 -19.13
N SER A 350 -2.69 17.70 -19.23
CA SER A 350 -1.38 18.01 -19.84
C SER A 350 -1.44 18.13 -21.38
N SER A 351 -2.39 17.45 -22.04
CA SER A 351 -2.57 17.54 -23.50
C SER A 351 -3.28 18.81 -23.98
N THR A 352 -4.07 19.46 -23.12
CA THR A 352 -4.75 20.74 -23.42
C THR A 352 -3.91 21.99 -23.14
N SER A 353 -2.69 21.83 -22.65
CA SER A 353 -1.72 22.91 -22.39
C SER A 353 -0.55 22.81 -23.37
N LYS A 354 -0.81 22.96 -24.66
CA LYS A 354 0.19 23.26 -25.68
C LYS A 354 -0.38 24.26 -26.67
#